data_AF-A0A9R1U6K6-F1
#
_entry.id   AF-A0A9R1U6K6-F1
#
_cell.length_a   1.000
_cell.length_b   1.000
_cell.length_c   1.000
_cell.angle_alpha   90.00
_cell.angle_beta   90.00
_cell.angle_gamma   90.00
#
_symmetry.space_group_name_H-M   'P 1'
#
loop_
_entity.id
_entity.type
_entity.pdbx_description
1 polymer ?
#
loop_
_entity_poly.entity_id
_entity_poly.type
_entity_poly.pdbx_seq_one_letter_code
_entity_poly.pdbx_strand_id
1 'polypeptide(L)'
;MIAFFTMCLAIAFLTTVTGANDCEPHAKLEPCGSLCEAKCGNPDIRLCKINPEGCKLECRCQRPFLRNEKTGTCVESQHCPK
;
A
#
# COMPACT_ATOMS: atom_id res chain seq x y z
N MET A 1 1.24 14.41 46.94
CA MET A 1 0.94 13.05 46.40
C MET A 1 -0.31 13.01 45.51
N ILE A 2 -0.72 14.13 44.87
CA ILE A 2 -1.84 14.15 43.89
C ILE A 2 -1.36 14.57 42.49
N ALA A 3 -0.21 15.26 42.39
CA ALA A 3 0.34 15.77 41.13
C ALA A 3 0.99 14.70 40.21
N PHE A 4 1.29 13.50 40.71
CA PHE A 4 1.85 12.41 39.88
C PHE A 4 0.78 11.57 39.19
N PHE A 5 -0.43 11.50 39.74
CA PHE A 5 -1.54 10.73 39.14
C PHE A 5 -2.15 11.44 37.93
N THR A 6 -2.13 12.77 37.91
CA THR A 6 -2.60 13.57 36.78
C THR A 6 -1.64 13.54 35.59
N MET A 7 -0.35 13.25 35.83
CA MET A 7 0.64 13.12 34.77
C MET A 7 0.46 11.82 33.95
N CYS A 8 -0.13 10.76 34.52
CA CYS A 8 -0.42 9.52 33.78
C CYS A 8 -1.67 9.61 32.89
N LEU A 9 -2.65 10.44 33.23
CA LEU A 9 -3.84 10.64 32.40
C LEU A 9 -3.58 11.49 31.15
N ALA A 10 -2.48 12.25 31.12
CA ALA A 10 -2.03 12.93 29.90
C ALA A 10 -1.35 11.98 28.89
N ILE A 11 -1.00 10.75 29.29
CA ILE A 11 -0.32 9.76 28.44
C ILE A 11 -1.34 8.85 27.73
N ALA A 12 -2.64 9.01 27.99
CA ALA A 12 -3.69 8.30 27.25
C ALA A 12 -3.93 8.87 25.83
N PHE A 13 -3.21 9.94 25.44
CA PHE A 13 -3.00 10.30 24.04
C PHE A 13 -1.78 9.57 23.47
N LEU A 14 -1.72 8.25 23.68
CA LEU A 14 -1.05 7.36 22.73
C LEU A 14 -1.93 7.28 21.48
N THR A 15 -2.10 8.41 20.78
CA THR A 15 -2.39 8.35 19.37
C THR A 15 -1.13 7.76 18.75
N THR A 16 -1.11 6.45 18.55
CA THR A 16 -0.27 5.81 17.56
C THR A 16 -0.72 6.35 16.20
N VAL A 17 -0.35 7.61 15.92
CA VAL A 17 -0.28 8.11 14.57
C VAL A 17 0.85 7.30 13.94
N THR A 18 0.51 6.12 13.42
CA THR A 18 1.33 5.38 12.48
C THR A 18 1.30 6.14 11.15
N GLY A 19 1.72 7.41 11.20
CA GLY A 19 1.93 8.26 10.05
C GLY A 19 3.29 7.95 9.46
N ALA A 20 3.43 6.75 8.90
CA ALA A 20 4.49 6.41 7.97
C ALA A 20 4.16 5.04 7.38
N ASN A 21 3.28 5.01 6.38
CA ASN A 21 3.29 4.07 5.26
C ASN A 21 2.30 4.61 4.22
N ASP A 22 2.77 5.35 3.22
CA ASP A 22 1.94 5.96 2.16
C ASP A 22 1.18 4.93 1.29
N CYS A 23 1.32 3.62 1.55
CA CYS A 23 0.76 2.54 0.76
C CYS A 23 0.27 1.38 1.64
N GLU A 24 -0.69 0.61 1.12
CA GLU A 24 -1.19 -0.63 1.71
C GLU A 24 -0.06 -1.68 1.89
N PRO A 25 -0.19 -2.66 2.82
CA PRO A 25 0.72 -3.79 2.88
C PRO A 25 1.02 -4.39 1.50
N HIS A 26 2.29 -4.76 1.31
CA HIS A 26 2.84 -5.30 0.07
C HIS A 26 2.83 -4.34 -1.13
N ALA A 27 2.50 -3.06 -0.93
CA ALA A 27 2.72 -2.02 -1.91
C ALA A 27 3.92 -1.14 -1.56
N LYS A 28 4.49 -0.48 -2.57
CA LYS A 28 5.54 0.52 -2.45
C LYS A 28 5.18 1.73 -3.29
N LEU A 29 5.49 2.92 -2.80
CA LEU A 29 5.36 4.14 -3.57
C LEU A 29 6.43 4.12 -4.68
N GLU A 30 6.00 4.06 -5.94
CA GLU A 30 6.87 4.04 -7.11
C GLU A 30 6.44 5.06 -8.16
N PRO A 31 7.37 5.69 -8.88
CA PRO A 31 7.04 6.51 -10.03
C PRO A 31 6.40 5.62 -11.11
N CYS A 32 5.31 6.10 -11.70
CA CYS A 32 4.51 5.36 -12.67
C CYS A 32 3.94 4.03 -12.10
N GLY A 33 3.75 3.93 -10.77
CA GLY A 33 3.49 2.67 -10.08
C GLY A 33 2.32 1.85 -10.67
N SER A 34 1.20 2.50 -10.99
CA SER A 34 -0.01 1.84 -11.52
C SER A 34 0.10 1.37 -12.98
N LEU A 35 0.96 1.99 -13.80
CA LEU A 35 0.99 1.76 -15.26
C LEU A 35 1.57 0.40 -15.66
N CYS A 36 2.38 -0.21 -14.79
CA CYS A 36 3.08 -1.46 -15.05
C CYS A 36 2.86 -2.48 -13.92
N GLU A 37 1.78 -2.31 -13.16
CA GLU A 37 1.45 -3.19 -12.04
C GLU A 37 0.93 -4.54 -12.55
N ALA A 38 1.47 -5.64 -12.01
CA ALA A 38 0.95 -6.97 -12.28
C ALA A 38 -0.37 -7.15 -11.54
N LYS A 39 -1.37 -7.71 -12.23
CA LYS A 39 -2.73 -7.85 -11.70
C LYS A 39 -3.17 -9.30 -11.72
N CYS A 40 -4.18 -9.64 -10.94
CA CYS A 40 -4.73 -11.00 -10.95
C CYS A 40 -5.20 -11.45 -12.35
N GLY A 41 -5.81 -10.55 -13.14
CA GLY A 41 -6.21 -10.85 -14.52
C GLY A 41 -5.07 -10.83 -15.55
N ASN A 42 -3.90 -10.29 -15.19
CA ASN A 42 -2.72 -10.22 -16.05
C ASN A 42 -1.43 -10.24 -15.22
N PRO A 43 -1.03 -11.43 -14.71
CA PRO A 43 0.11 -11.54 -13.81
C PRO A 43 1.45 -11.32 -14.53
N ASP A 44 1.53 -11.71 -15.81
CA ASP A 44 2.77 -11.70 -16.61
C ASP A 44 2.86 -10.44 -17.50
N ILE A 45 2.72 -9.25 -16.90
CA ILE A 45 2.85 -8.00 -17.64
C ILE A 45 4.33 -7.74 -17.98
N ARG A 46 4.77 -8.27 -19.13
CA ARG A 46 6.16 -8.12 -19.65
C ARG A 46 6.35 -6.86 -20.47
N LEU A 47 5.27 -6.39 -21.10
CA LEU A 47 5.24 -5.21 -21.96
C LEU A 47 4.23 -4.23 -21.37
N CYS A 48 4.73 -3.20 -20.70
CA CYS A 48 3.94 -2.02 -20.37
C CYS A 48 4.52 -0.83 -21.14
N LYS A 49 3.67 -0.12 -21.87
CA LYS A 49 4.07 1.15 -22.49
C LYS A 49 3.85 2.23 -21.45
N ILE A 50 4.93 2.75 -20.88
CA ILE A 50 4.83 3.89 -19.96
C ILE A 50 4.42 5.11 -20.78
N ASN A 51 3.22 5.62 -20.53
CA ASN A 51 2.82 6.92 -21.06
C ASN A 51 3.26 8.00 -20.06
N PRO A 52 4.17 8.92 -20.42
CA PRO A 52 4.68 9.92 -19.49
C PRO A 52 3.59 10.84 -18.94
N GLU A 53 2.52 11.09 -19.70
CA GLU A 53 1.38 11.91 -19.26
C GLU A 53 0.57 11.26 -18.13
N GLY A 54 0.62 9.93 -18.02
CA GLY A 54 -0.06 9.17 -16.97
C GLY A 54 0.86 8.74 -15.83
N CYS A 55 2.15 9.08 -15.89
CA CYS A 55 3.11 8.68 -14.87
C CYS A 55 2.95 9.57 -13.63
N LYS A 56 2.38 9.00 -12.57
CA LYS A 56 2.28 9.63 -11.26
C LYS A 56 3.03 8.81 -10.22
N LEU A 57 3.39 9.47 -9.11
CA LEU A 57 3.93 8.78 -7.95
C LEU A 57 2.77 8.08 -7.24
N GLU A 58 2.71 6.76 -7.31
CA GLU A 58 1.57 5.96 -6.83
C GLU A 58 2.03 4.65 -6.20
N CYS A 59 1.17 4.06 -5.38
CA CYS A 59 1.41 2.77 -4.75
C CYS A 59 1.27 1.63 -5.74
N ARG A 60 2.33 0.82 -5.85
CA ARG A 60 2.40 -0.38 -6.67
C ARG A 60 2.66 -1.61 -5.81
N CYS A 61 1.94 -2.69 -6.07
CA CYS A 61 2.21 -4.00 -5.51
C CYS A 61 3.64 -4.42 -5.82
N GLN A 62 4.39 -4.73 -4.77
CA GLN A 62 5.72 -5.28 -4.86
C GLN A 62 5.63 -6.70 -5.41
N ARG A 63 6.57 -7.13 -6.25
CA ARG A 63 6.63 -8.54 -6.65
C ARG A 63 6.97 -9.41 -5.42
N PRO A 64 6.38 -10.61 -5.26
CA PRO A 64 5.55 -11.35 -6.21
C PRO A 64 4.02 -11.08 -6.10
N PHE A 65 3.60 -10.05 -5.37
CA PHE A 65 2.19 -9.75 -5.16
C PHE A 65 1.54 -9.13 -6.40
N LEU A 66 0.26 -9.44 -6.58
CA LEU A 66 -0.59 -9.00 -7.69
C LEU A 66 -1.70 -8.11 -7.16
N ARG A 67 -2.08 -7.10 -7.95
CA ARG A 67 -3.25 -6.29 -7.65
C ARG A 67 -4.53 -7.09 -7.87
N ASN A 68 -5.31 -7.27 -6.82
CA ASN A 68 -6.67 -7.76 -6.93
C ASN A 68 -7.58 -6.61 -7.41
N GLU A 69 -8.11 -6.72 -8.62
CA GLU A 69 -8.92 -5.66 -9.23
C GLU A 69 -10.31 -5.51 -8.59
N LYS A 70 -10.78 -6.50 -7.83
CA LYS A 70 -12.07 -6.45 -7.12
C LYS A 70 -11.95 -5.71 -5.80
N THR A 71 -10.87 -5.95 -5.05
CA THR A 71 -10.67 -5.37 -3.70
C THR A 71 -9.72 -4.18 -3.70
N GLY A 72 -8.91 -4.02 -4.74
CA GLY A 72 -7.84 -3.02 -4.79
C GLY A 72 -6.62 -3.36 -3.95
N THR A 73 -6.51 -4.57 -3.42
CA THR A 73 -5.44 -4.98 -2.49
C THR A 73 -4.33 -5.76 -3.18
N CYS A 74 -3.12 -5.77 -2.58
CA CYS A 74 -2.00 -6.58 -3.07
C CYS A 74 -2.04 -7.98 -2.46
N VAL A 75 -2.17 -9.01 -3.30
CA VAL A 75 -2.35 -10.40 -2.87
C VAL A 75 -1.41 -11.34 -3.60
N GLU A 76 -1.07 -12.48 -3.00
CA GLU A 76 -0.36 -13.53 -3.72
C GLU A 76 -1.26 -14.15 -4.80
N SER A 77 -0.65 -14.70 -5.86
CA SER A 77 -1.39 -15.29 -6.99
C SER A 77 -2.43 -16.35 -6.57
N GLN A 78 -2.14 -17.11 -5.51
CA GLN A 78 -3.06 -18.11 -4.96
C GLN A 78 -4.34 -17.51 -4.32
N HIS A 79 -4.29 -16.24 -3.95
CA HIS A 79 -5.39 -15.48 -3.35
C HIS A 79 -6.11 -14.58 -4.37
N CYS A 80 -5.75 -14.66 -5.66
CA CYS A 80 -6.47 -13.97 -6.71
C CYS A 80 -7.90 -14.52 -6.83
N PRO A 81 -8.89 -13.65 -7.10
CA PRO A 81 -10.25 -14.09 -7.33
C PRO A 81 -10.29 -14.98 -8.57
N LYS A 82 -10.95 -16.12 -8.46
CA LYS A 82 -11.28 -16.97 -9.60
C LYS A 82 -12.38 -16.35 -10.46
#